data_AF-A0A067M507-F1
#
_entry.id   AF-A0A067M507-F1
#
_cell.length_a   1.000
_cell.length_b   1.000
_cell.length_c   1.000
_cell.angle_alpha   90.00
_cell.angle_beta   90.00
_cell.angle_gamma   90.00
#
_symmetry.space_group_name_H-M   'P 1'
#
loop_
_entity.id
_entity.type
_entity.pdbx_description
1 polymer ?
#
loop_
_entity_poly.entity_id
_entity_poly.type
_entity_poly.pdbx_seq_one_letter_code
_entity_poly.pdbx_strand_id
1 'polypeptide(L)' 'DPALQYTPAMHRAVLALRCATSKRPFNMVKDPYYEIEVEMLRPGTVIPHPSTISRDICTVYSEAAKRVKEYFEV' A
#
# COMPACT_ATOMS: atom_id res chain seq x y z
N ASP A 1 -3.23 -14.39 17.28
CA ASP A 1 -2.91 -13.48 16.17
C ASP A 1 -3.70 -12.20 16.40
N PRO A 2 -3.11 -11.10 16.88
CA PRO A 2 -3.88 -9.89 17.12
C PRO A 2 -4.49 -9.47 15.79
N ALA A 3 -5.82 -9.64 15.68
CA ALA A 3 -6.57 -9.42 14.45
C ALA A 3 -6.07 -8.11 13.80
N LEU A 4 -5.53 -8.21 12.58
CA LEU A 4 -4.92 -7.10 11.87
C LEU A 4 -5.92 -5.94 11.79
N GLN A 5 -5.83 -4.99 12.73
CA GLN A 5 -6.80 -3.92 12.84
C GLN A 5 -6.55 -2.94 11.71
N TYR A 6 -7.62 -2.60 11.00
CA TYR A 6 -7.53 -1.58 9.98
C TYR A 6 -7.14 -0.25 10.61
N THR A 7 -6.16 0.40 9.98
CA THR A 7 -5.88 1.82 10.08
C THR A 7 -5.63 2.36 8.67
N PRO A 8 -5.84 3.66 8.39
CA PRO A 8 -5.54 4.22 7.08
C PRO A 8 -4.08 4.02 6.64
N ALA A 9 -3.14 4.06 7.59
CA ALA A 9 -1.73 3.80 7.33
C ALA A 9 -1.47 2.35 6.92
N MET A 10 -2.07 1.38 7.63
CA MET A 10 -1.96 -0.04 7.29
C MET A 10 -2.61 -0.36 5.94
N HIS A 11 -3.77 0.24 5.67
CA HIS A 11 -4.45 0.09 4.38
C HIS A 11 -3.57 0.58 3.21
N ARG A 12 -2.95 1.76 3.35
CA ARG A 12 -1.98 2.28 2.38
C ARG A 12 -0.76 1.37 2.21
N ALA A 13 -0.21 0.86 3.31
CA ALA A 13 0.93 -0.04 3.27
C ALA A 13 0.60 -1.33 2.48
N VAL A 14 -0.57 -1.93 2.73
CA VAL A 14 -1.04 -3.11 1.99
C VAL A 14 -1.23 -2.78 0.50
N LEU A 15 -1.76 -1.61 0.16
CA LEU A 15 -1.92 -1.19 -1.24
C LEU A 15 -0.59 -0.98 -1.96
N ALA A 16 0.38 -0.34 -1.31
CA ALA A 16 1.73 -0.16 -1.85
C ALA A 16 2.40 -1.52 -2.11
N LEU A 17 2.32 -2.44 -1.15
CA LEU A 17 2.85 -3.80 -1.30
C LEU A 17 2.11 -4.58 -2.39
N ARG A 18 0.79 -4.44 -2.50
CA ARG A 18 -0.01 -5.06 -3.58
C ARG A 18 0.43 -4.57 -4.95
N CYS A 19 0.69 -3.27 -5.11
CA CYS A 19 1.21 -2.70 -6.35
C CYS A 19 2.60 -3.26 -6.67
N ALA A 20 3.51 -3.27 -5.69
CA ALA A 20 4.88 -3.75 -5.85
C ALA A 20 4.94 -5.25 -6.24
N THR A 21 4.23 -6.09 -5.49
CA THR A 21 4.30 -7.55 -5.62
C THR A 21 3.54 -8.08 -6.83
N SER A 22 2.39 -7.48 -7.15
CA SER A 22 1.51 -7.94 -8.24
C SER A 22 1.66 -7.13 -9.53
N LYS A 23 2.63 -6.21 -9.60
CA LYS A 23 2.86 -5.30 -10.74
C LYS A 23 1.59 -4.53 -11.15
N ARG A 24 0.76 -4.16 -10.17
CA ARG A 24 -0.49 -3.43 -10.42
C ARG A 24 -0.22 -1.93 -10.55
N PRO A 25 -0.88 -1.23 -11.48
CA PRO A 25 -0.77 0.22 -11.58
C PRO A 25 -1.39 0.88 -10.35
N PHE A 26 -0.85 2.01 -9.91
CA PHE A 26 -1.38 2.74 -8.75
C PHE A 26 -2.84 3.17 -8.94
N ASN A 27 -3.28 3.33 -10.19
CA ASN A 27 -4.66 3.66 -10.51
C ASN A 27 -5.66 2.53 -10.17
N MET A 28 -5.19 1.36 -9.73
CA MET A 28 -6.07 0.26 -9.27
C MET A 28 -7.00 0.68 -8.12
N VAL A 29 -6.68 1.73 -7.37
CA VAL A 29 -7.58 2.26 -6.33
C VAL A 29 -8.74 3.08 -6.87
N LYS A 30 -8.75 3.36 -8.16
CA LYS A 30 -9.88 3.97 -8.88
C LYS A 30 -10.67 2.95 -9.70
N ASP A 31 -10.35 1.66 -9.55
CA ASP A 31 -11.14 0.60 -10.13
C ASP A 31 -12.51 0.54 -9.43
N PRO A 32 -13.64 0.63 -10.16
CA PRO A 32 -14.96 0.65 -9.55
C PRO A 32 -15.26 -0.60 -8.70
N TYR A 33 -14.74 -1.77 -9.08
CA TYR A 33 -14.96 -3.01 -8.32
C TYR A 33 -14.13 -3.04 -7.05
N TYR A 34 -12.94 -2.46 -7.05
CA TYR A 34 -12.18 -2.23 -5.83
C TYR A 34 -12.88 -1.26 -4.88
N GLU A 35 -13.49 -0.18 -5.39
CA GLU A 35 -14.28 0.75 -4.57
C GLU A 35 -15.49 0.04 -3.94
N ILE A 36 -16.21 -0.78 -4.72
CA ILE A 36 -17.32 -1.61 -4.24
C ILE A 36 -16.85 -2.62 -3.18
N GLU A 37 -15.73 -3.31 -3.40
CA GLU A 37 -15.15 -4.25 -2.43
C GLU A 37 -14.87 -3.57 -1.09
N VAL A 38 -14.23 -2.40 -1.12
CA VAL A 38 -13.90 -1.63 0.09
C VAL A 38 -15.17 -1.20 0.82
N GLU A 39 -16.17 -0.69 0.10
CA GLU A 39 -17.43 -0.25 0.70
C GLU A 39 -18.22 -1.43 1.31
N MET A 40 -18.25 -2.60 0.66
CA MET A 40 -18.91 -3.80 1.18
C MET A 40 -18.26 -4.33 2.46
N LEU A 41 -16.92 -4.31 2.52
CA LEU A 41 -16.17 -4.87 3.66
C LEU A 41 -16.03 -3.88 4.81
N ARG A 42 -15.93 -2.58 4.51
CA ARG A 42 -15.79 -1.51 5.51
C ARG A 42 -16.36 -0.18 4.96
N PRO A 43 -17.68 0.05 5.12
CA PRO A 43 -18.35 1.25 4.64
C PRO A 43 -17.68 2.55 5.10
N GLY A 44 -17.64 3.55 4.21
CA GLY A 44 -17.07 4.88 4.50
C GLY A 44 -15.54 4.93 4.57
N THR A 45 -14.86 3.88 4.11
CA THR A 45 -13.40 3.86 4.04
C THR A 45 -12.89 4.83 2.98
N VAL A 46 -12.05 5.78 3.39
CA VAL A 46 -11.40 6.73 2.47
C VAL A 46 -10.29 6.03 1.69
N ILE A 47 -10.54 5.83 0.40
CA ILE A 47 -9.55 5.25 -0.52
C ILE A 47 -8.51 6.33 -0.87
N PRO A 48 -7.19 6.03 -0.74
CA PRO A 48 -6.14 7.00 -1.03
C PRO A 48 -6.08 7.34 -2.52
N HIS A 49 -5.59 8.53 -2.84
CA HIS A 49 -5.29 8.92 -4.22
C HIS A 49 -4.13 8.07 -4.79
N PRO A 50 -4.12 7.70 -6.09
CA PRO A 50 -3.02 6.93 -6.71
C PRO A 50 -1.63 7.52 -6.46
N SER A 51 -1.49 8.85 -6.48
CA SER A 51 -0.22 9.53 -6.18
C SER A 51 0.29 9.29 -4.76
N THR A 52 -0.62 9.05 -3.80
CA THR A 52 -0.24 8.72 -2.42
C THR A 52 0.42 7.36 -2.38
N ILE A 53 -0.11 6.37 -3.10
CA ILE A 53 0.49 5.03 -3.20
C ILE A 53 1.84 5.10 -3.92
N SER A 54 1.93 5.91 -4.98
CA SER A 54 3.22 6.14 -5.68
C SER A 54 4.27 6.77 -4.76
N ARG A 55 3.90 7.65 -3.83
CA ARG A 55 4.83 8.18 -2.84
C ARG A 55 5.21 7.14 -1.80
N ASP A 56 4.23 6.35 -1.35
CA ASP A 56 4.44 5.30 -0.35
C ASP A 56 5.41 4.22 -0.84
N ILE A 57 5.27 3.79 -2.08
CA ILE A 57 6.18 2.78 -2.65
C ILE A 57 7.61 3.30 -2.80
N CYS A 58 7.79 4.58 -3.17
CA CYS A 58 9.11 5.21 -3.23
C CYS A 58 9.76 5.28 -1.84
N THR A 59 8.97 5.61 -0.81
CA THR A 59 9.45 5.60 0.59
C THR A 59 9.86 4.19 1.01
N VAL A 60 9.00 3.18 0.77
CA VAL A 60 9.31 1.77 1.10
C VAL A 60 10.59 1.31 0.41
N TYR A 61 10.74 1.61 -0.88
CA TYR A 61 11.95 1.27 -1.64
C TYR A 61 13.19 1.95 -1.07
N SER A 62 13.11 3.24 -0.74
CA SER A 62 14.25 4.01 -0.23
C SER A 62 14.73 3.48 1.12
N GLU A 63 13.80 3.15 2.02
CA GLU A 63 14.13 2.55 3.32
C GLU A 63 14.66 1.13 3.19
N ALA A 64 14.10 0.33 2.27
CA ALA A 64 14.63 -1.00 1.98
C ALA A 64 16.05 -0.93 1.41
N ALA A 65 16.33 0.00 0.50
CA ALA A 65 17.65 0.19 -0.09
C ALA A 65 18.71 0.57 0.95
N LYS A 66 18.36 1.43 1.93
CA LYS A 66 19.25 1.75 3.06
C LYS A 66 19.63 0.50 3.84
N ARG A 67 18.64 -0.31 4.22
CA ARG A 67 18.87 -1.57 4.97
C ARG A 67 19.72 -2.57 4.19
N VAL A 68 19.48 -2.69 2.88
CA VAL A 68 20.28 -3.57 2.02
C VAL A 68 21.72 -3.06 1.96
N LYS A 69 21.93 -1.75 1.80
CA LYS A 69 23.27 -1.15 1.82
C LYS A 69 23.99 -1.46 3.15
N GLU A 70 23.35 -1.17 4.28
CA GLU A 70 23.90 -1.45 5.62
C GLU A 70 24.29 -2.93 5.80
N TYR A 71 23.48 -3.85 5.27
CA TYR A 71 23.78 -5.29 5.31
C TYR A 71 25.05 -5.67 4.53
N PHE A 72 25.39 -4.93 3.46
CA PHE A 72 26.57 -5.18 2.64
C PHE A 72 27.80 -4.35 3.03
N GLU A 73 27.68 -3.43 3.99
CA GLU A 73 28.81 -2.65 4.56
C GLU A 73 29.60 -3.42 5.64
N VAL A 74 29.47 -4.76 5.67
CA VAL A 74 30.21 -5.69 6.55
C VAL A 74 31.68 -5.82 6.12
#